data_AF-A0A1Q9V9V1-F1
#
_entry.id   AF-A0A1Q9V9V1-F1
#
_cell.length_a   1.000
_cell.length_b   1.000
_cell.length_c   1.000
_cell.angle_alpha   90.00
_cell.angle_beta   90.00
_cell.angle_gamma   90.00
#
_symmetry.space_group_name_H-M   'P 1'
#
loop_
_entity.id
_entity.type
_entity.pdbx_description
1 polymer ?
#
loop_
_entity_poly.entity_id
_entity_poly.type
_entity_poly.pdbx_seq_one_letter_code
_entity_poly.pdbx_strand_id
1 'polypeptide(L)' 'MNDDVHNVLVEHYRLDDVGAVSCPGNRPVEVESTFACYVEVAGEQRKVTITVTGEDGSYEVGALQ' A
#
# COMPACT_ATOMS: atom_id res chain seq x y z
N MET A 1 -2.41 6.25 -5.72
CA MET A 1 -2.16 5.49 -4.47
C MET A 1 -2.63 4.04 -4.56
N ASN A 2 -3.93 3.73 -4.70
CA ASN A 2 -4.37 2.32 -4.80
C ASN A 2 -3.66 1.58 -5.94
N ASP A 3 -3.63 2.18 -7.14
CA ASP A 3 -2.96 1.59 -8.31
C ASP A 3 -1.44 1.49 -8.12
N ASP A 4 -0.83 2.48 -7.46
CA ASP A 4 0.61 2.46 -7.20
C ASP A 4 0.99 1.34 -6.22
N VAL A 5 0.21 1.17 -5.14
CA VAL A 5 0.38 0.08 -4.18
C VAL A 5 0.18 -1.27 -4.88
N HIS A 6 -0.83 -1.39 -5.73
CA HIS A 6 -1.04 -2.57 -6.56
C HIS A 6 0.19 -2.88 -7.43
N ASN A 7 0.72 -1.88 -8.14
CA ASN A 7 1.88 -2.05 -9.01
C ASN A 7 3.13 -2.46 -8.23
N VAL A 8 3.37 -1.87 -7.04
CA VAL A 8 4.48 -2.29 -6.19
C VAL A 8 4.36 -3.76 -5.79
N LEU A 9 3.16 -4.22 -5.42
CA LEU A 9 2.92 -5.61 -5.04
C LEU A 9 3.17 -6.59 -6.20
N VAL A 10 2.76 -6.23 -7.42
CA VAL A 10 2.96 -7.06 -8.61
C VAL A 10 4.42 -7.01 -9.08
N GLU A 11 4.99 -5.83 -9.24
CA GLU A 11 6.31 -5.65 -9.88
C GLU A 11 7.47 -5.95 -8.91
N HIS A 12 7.38 -5.48 -7.67
CA HIS A 12 8.48 -5.62 -6.70
C HIS A 12 8.34 -6.86 -5.83
N TYR A 13 7.13 -7.13 -5.32
CA TYR A 13 6.90 -8.32 -4.49
C TYR A 13 6.61 -9.59 -5.32
N ARG A 14 6.40 -9.45 -6.64
CA ARG A 14 6.12 -10.57 -7.57
C ARG A 14 4.96 -11.42 -7.08
N LEU A 15 3.92 -10.77 -6.57
CA LEU A 15 2.68 -11.41 -6.18
C LEU A 15 1.79 -11.58 -7.42
N ASP A 16 1.29 -12.80 -7.59
CA ASP A 16 0.24 -13.12 -8.55
C ASP A 16 -1.14 -12.98 -7.87
N ASP A 17 -2.21 -12.90 -8.67
CA ASP A 17 -3.59 -12.80 -8.19
C ASP A 17 -3.84 -11.67 -7.19
N VAL A 18 -3.21 -10.51 -7.42
CA VAL A 18 -3.48 -9.28 -6.67
C VAL A 18 -4.82 -8.70 -7.13
N GLY A 19 -5.76 -8.61 -6.20
CA GLY A 19 -7.08 -8.05 -6.40
C GLY A 19 -7.16 -6.58 -6.04
N ALA A 20 -8.36 -6.15 -5.64
CA ALA A 20 -8.61 -4.75 -5.32
C ALA A 20 -7.78 -4.28 -4.10
N VAL A 21 -7.14 -3.13 -4.25
CA VAL A 21 -6.46 -2.42 -3.15
C VAL A 21 -7.39 -1.35 -2.58
N SER A 22 -7.56 -1.38 -1.27
CA SER A 22 -8.32 -0.41 -0.50
C SER A 22 -7.40 0.31 0.48
N CYS A 23 -6.93 1.49 0.07
CA CYS A 23 -6.26 2.40 0.96
C CYS A 23 -7.21 3.48 1.49
N PRO A 24 -7.03 3.93 2.74
CA PRO A 24 -7.82 5.03 3.27
C PRO A 24 -7.50 6.34 2.54
N GLY A 25 -8.54 7.04 2.07
CA GLY A 25 -8.41 8.40 1.52
C GLY A 25 -8.24 9.48 2.60
N ASN A 26 -7.85 10.69 2.18
CA ASN A 26 -7.66 11.88 3.03
C ASN A 26 -6.77 11.63 4.26
N ARG A 27 -5.57 11.11 4.05
CA ARG A 27 -4.54 11.07 5.09
C ARG A 27 -3.75 12.38 5.12
N PRO A 28 -3.40 12.90 6.31
CA PRO A 28 -2.49 14.02 6.40
C PRO A 28 -1.13 13.61 5.82
N VAL A 29 -0.53 14.48 5.01
CA VAL A 29 0.86 14.32 4.54
C VAL A 29 1.79 14.75 5.67
N GLU A 30 1.84 13.92 6.70
CA GLU A 30 2.70 14.10 7.87
C GLU A 30 3.79 13.04 7.79
N VAL A 31 5.05 13.47 7.66
CA VAL A 31 6.22 12.57 7.64
C VAL A 31 6.19 11.68 8.89
N GLU A 32 6.59 10.41 8.74
CA GLU A 32 6.48 9.34 9.74
C GLU A 32 5.05 8.82 10.00
N SER A 33 4.02 9.39 9.36
CA SER A 33 2.67 8.83 9.46
C SER A 33 2.60 7.48 8.76
N THR A 34 2.05 6.50 9.47
CA THR A 34 1.80 5.16 8.92
C THR A 34 0.31 4.90 8.77
N PHE A 35 -0.08 4.31 7.65
CA PHE A 35 -1.45 3.87 7.40
C PHE A 35 -1.48 2.46 6.81
N ALA A 36 -2.58 1.76 7.06
CA ALA A 36 -2.80 0.43 6.54
C ALA A 36 -3.66 0.49 5.28
N CYS A 37 -3.22 -0.16 4.20
CA CYS A 37 -4.09 -0.55 3.11
C CYS A 37 -4.42 -2.04 3.21
N TYR A 38 -5.60 -2.41 2.72
CA TYR A 38 -6.00 -3.79 2.58
C TYR A 38 -5.99 -4.18 1.11
N VAL A 39 -5.51 -5.38 0.82
CA VAL A 39 -5.42 -5.91 -0.54
C VAL A 39 -5.88 -7.36 -0.51
N GLU A 40 -6.63 -7.77 -1.52
CA GLU A 40 -6.93 -9.18 -1.72
C GLU A 40 -5.79 -9.82 -2.52
N VAL A 41 -5.21 -10.92 -2.03
CA VAL A 41 -4.18 -11.68 -2.74
C VAL A 41 -4.58 -13.15 -2.70
N ALA A 42 -4.75 -13.78 -3.86
CA ALA A 42 -5.20 -15.17 -3.97
C ALA A 42 -6.49 -15.47 -3.17
N GLY A 43 -7.42 -14.51 -3.10
CA GLY A 43 -8.68 -14.62 -2.37
C GLY A 43 -8.58 -14.42 -0.85
N GLU A 44 -7.39 -14.09 -0.33
CA GLU A 44 -7.18 -13.74 1.07
C GLU A 44 -6.98 -12.24 1.25
N GLN A 45 -7.66 -11.64 2.23
CA GLN A 45 -7.42 -10.25 2.59
C GLN A 45 -6.11 -10.13 3.38
N ARG A 46 -5.17 -9.40 2.80
CA ARG A 46 -3.84 -9.10 3.34
C ARG A 46 -3.75 -7.63 3.71
N LYS A 47 -2.82 -7.32 4.61
CA LYS A 47 -2.57 -5.95 5.04
C LYS A 47 -1.20 -5.50 4.57
N VAL A 48 -1.12 -4.27 4.05
CA VAL A 48 0.15 -3.60 3.76
C VAL A 48 0.21 -2.29 4.52
N THR A 49 1.37 -1.98 5.08
CA THR A 49 1.61 -0.71 5.78
C THR A 49 2.28 0.26 4.82
N ILE A 50 1.80 1.49 4.78
CA ILE A 50 2.38 2.58 4.01
C ILE A 50 2.91 3.61 5.00
N THR A 51 4.10 4.14 4.76
CA THR A 51 4.74 5.16 5.57
C THR A 51 4.97 6.40 4.72
N VAL A 52 4.56 7.58 5.19
CA VAL A 52 4.90 8.85 4.54
C VAL A 52 6.35 9.20 4.85
N THR A 53 7.16 9.36 3.82
CA THR A 53 8.59 9.68 3.95
C THR A 53 8.93 11.09 3.53
N GLY A 54 7.99 11.81 2.90
CA GLY A 54 8.20 13.20 2.47
C GLY A 54 6.94 14.05 2.54
N GLU A 55 7.14 15.36 2.77
CA GLU A 55 6.06 16.36 2.76
C GLU A 55 5.51 16.64 1.36
N ASP A 56 6.19 16.15 0.31
CA ASP A 56 5.78 16.22 -1.09
C ASP A 56 4.80 15.10 -1.50
N GLY A 57 4.40 14.25 -0.56
CA GLY A 57 3.57 13.09 -0.80
C GLY A 57 4.36 11.83 -1.17
N SER A 58 5.68 11.81 -0.97
CA SER A 58 6.49 10.59 -1.03
C SER A 58 6.08 9.59 0.05
N TYR A 59 5.97 8.32 -0.32
CA TYR A 59 5.63 7.23 0.60
C TYR A 59 6.41 5.95 0.28
N GLU A 60 6.59 5.14 1.31
CA GLU A 60 7.14 3.78 1.23
C GLU A 60 6.04 2.75 1.45
N VAL A 61 6.06 1.70 0.63
CA VAL A 61 5.20 0.52 0.78
C VAL A 61 5.97 -0.53 1.57
N GLY A 62 5.48 -0.85 2.75
CA GLY A 62 6.04 -1.89 3.62
C GLY A 62 5.70 -3.30 3.14
N ALA A 63 6.20 -4.30 3.87
CA ALA A 63 5.93 -5.70 3.56
C ALA A 63 4.45 -6.08 3.79
N LEU A 64 3.97 -7.02 2.97
CA LEU A 64 2.67 -7.64 3.12
C LEU A 64 2.62 -8.50 4.40
N GLN A 65 1.53 -8.38 5.16
CA GLN A 65 1.24 -9.12 6.39
C GLN A 65 0.08 -10.10 6.18
#